data_AF-A0A5B7BNT2-F1
#
_entry.id   AF-A0A5B7BNT2-F1
#
_cell.length_a   1.000
_cell.length_b   1.000
_cell.length_c   1.000
_cell.angle_alpha   90.00
_cell.angle_beta   90.00
_cell.angle_gamma   90.00
#
_symmetry.space_group_name_H-M   'P 1'
#
loop_
_entity.id
_entity.type
_entity.pdbx_description
1 polymer ?
#
loop_
_entity_poly.entity_id
_entity_poly.type
_entity_poly.pdbx_seq_one_letter_code
_entity_poly.pdbx_strand_id
1 'polypeptide(L)'
;MGLLHGYSVRRDRADKMRWILENSHSFFVSSYSGLMGERGSDAFPWRLVWKVGAPTKVAFFTWEVQWEAILTMSNLQRRGFKLASRCPMCKMEEETVNHLLIHCGVASDLWSLILSLFGVH
;
A
#
# COMPACT_ATOMS: atom_id res chain seq x y z
N MET A 1 -10.62 3.73 22.04
CA MET A 1 -9.72 4.19 23.12
C MET A 1 -9.83 3.22 24.28
N GLY A 2 -9.08 2.11 24.22
CA GLY A 2 -9.16 1.06 25.26
C GLY A 2 -8.41 1.51 26.51
N LEU A 3 -9.15 1.75 27.59
CA LEU A 3 -8.55 1.98 28.91
C LEU A 3 -8.01 0.64 29.41
N LEU A 4 -6.75 0.63 29.84
CA LEU A 4 -6.08 -0.51 30.50
C LEU A 4 -6.69 -0.73 31.88
N HIS A 5 -7.93 -1.22 31.95
CA HIS A 5 -8.61 -1.53 33.20
C HIS A 5 -7.97 -2.77 33.82
N GLY A 6 -7.31 -2.60 34.97
CA GLY A 6 -6.69 -3.71 35.73
C GLY A 6 -5.16 -3.69 35.82
N TYR A 7 -4.47 -2.77 35.14
CA TYR A 7 -3.02 -2.61 35.27
C TYR A 7 -2.68 -1.45 36.21
N SER A 8 -1.97 -1.75 37.30
CA SER A 8 -1.40 -0.72 38.17
C SER A 8 -0.18 -0.10 37.51
N VAL A 9 -0.32 1.13 37.02
CA VAL A 9 0.78 1.89 36.43
C VAL A 9 1.79 2.20 37.53
N ARG A 10 2.98 1.61 37.43
CA ARG A 10 4.09 1.86 38.35
C ARG A 10 4.74 3.20 38.01
N ARG A 11 4.39 4.25 38.77
CA ARG A 11 4.88 5.63 38.56
C ARG A 11 6.36 5.84 38.95
N ASP A 12 7.00 4.84 39.57
CA ASP A 12 8.39 4.89 40.03
C ASP A 12 9.41 4.49 38.95
N ARG A 13 8.95 4.08 37.76
CA ARG A 13 9.82 3.63 36.67
C ARG A 13 9.44 4.29 35.35
N ALA A 14 10.46 4.73 34.61
CA ALA A 14 10.29 5.19 33.25
C ALA A 14 9.91 4.02 32.32
N ASP A 15 9.04 4.30 31.35
CA ASP A 15 8.67 3.35 30.31
C ASP A 15 9.89 2.92 29.48
N LYS A 16 9.91 1.65 29.09
CA LYS A 16 10.98 1.09 28.24
C LYS A 16 10.37 0.26 27.13
N MET A 17 10.82 0.49 25.91
CA MET A 17 10.53 -0.39 24.77
C MET A 17 11.21 -1.74 25.01
N ARG A 18 10.47 -2.83 24.84
CA ARG A 18 10.98 -4.20 24.99
C ARG A 18 10.76 -4.96 23.69
N TRP A 19 11.81 -5.63 23.23
CA TRP A 19 11.70 -6.56 22.12
C TRP A 19 11.05 -7.86 22.60
N ILE A 20 9.98 -8.30 21.95
CA ILE A 20 9.19 -9.46 22.39
C ILE A 20 9.70 -10.79 21.81
N LEU A 21 10.55 -10.74 20.78
CA LEU A 21 11.03 -11.94 20.10
C LEU A 21 12.26 -12.56 20.79
N GLU A 22 12.83 -11.87 21.78
CA GLU A 22 14.04 -12.31 22.46
C GLU A 22 13.86 -12.23 23.98
N ASN A 23 14.32 -13.25 24.70
CA ASN A 23 14.20 -13.32 26.16
C ASN A 23 15.01 -12.22 26.86
N SER A 24 16.07 -11.72 26.22
CA SER A 24 16.86 -10.59 26.70
C SER A 24 16.13 -9.25 26.61
N HIS A 25 14.94 -9.21 26.00
CA HIS A 25 14.16 -8.01 25.70
C HIS A 25 14.89 -6.94 24.88
N SER A 26 16.07 -7.27 24.36
CA SER A 26 16.91 -6.40 23.56
C SER A 26 16.60 -6.58 22.09
N PHE A 27 16.67 -5.49 21.32
CA PHE A 27 16.43 -5.52 19.89
C PHE A 27 17.61 -6.18 19.17
N PHE A 28 17.30 -7.15 18.32
CA PHE A 28 18.26 -7.75 17.40
C PHE A 28 17.68 -7.77 15.99
N VAL A 29 18.49 -7.32 15.02
CA VAL A 29 18.11 -7.31 13.60
C VAL A 29 17.82 -8.73 13.09
N SER A 30 18.53 -9.75 13.60
CA SER A 30 18.35 -11.15 13.23
C SER A 30 16.96 -11.69 13.60
N SER A 31 16.49 -11.43 14.82
CA SER A 31 15.15 -11.88 15.24
C SER A 31 14.03 -11.12 14.51
N TYR A 32 14.23 -9.84 14.20
CA TYR A 32 13.32 -9.09 13.33
C TYR A 32 13.28 -9.65 11.90
N SER A 33 14.45 -9.93 11.32
CA SER A 33 14.55 -10.47 9.96
C SER A 33 13.89 -11.85 9.85
N GLY A 34 13.99 -12.69 10.87
CA GLY A 34 13.28 -13.99 10.94
C GLY A 34 11.76 -13.81 10.91
N LEU A 35 11.23 -12.91 11.73
CA LEU A 35 9.79 -12.58 11.74
C LEU A 35 9.29 -12.04 10.38
N MET A 36 10.11 -11.27 9.68
CA MET A 36 9.79 -10.73 8.36
C MET A 36 9.74 -11.83 7.28
N GLY A 37 10.55 -12.90 7.43
CA GLY A 37 10.56 -14.04 6.51
C GLY A 37 9.41 -15.02 6.73
N GLU A 38 8.88 -15.14 7.95
CA GLU A 38 7.80 -16.08 8.30
C GLU A 38 6.39 -15.57 7.99
N ARG A 39 6.21 -14.25 7.88
CA ARG A 39 4.97 -13.68 7.35
C ARG A 39 4.92 -13.96 5.86
N GLY A 40 4.33 -15.10 5.49
CA GLY A 40 3.88 -15.38 4.14
C GLY A 40 2.91 -14.31 3.68
N SER A 41 3.42 -13.17 3.25
CA SER A 41 2.70 -12.25 2.39
C SER A 41 2.83 -12.77 0.97
N ASP A 42 1.76 -12.73 0.19
CA ASP A 42 1.88 -12.62 -1.27
C ASP A 42 3.02 -11.65 -1.56
N ALA A 43 4.16 -12.20 -2.02
CA ALA A 43 5.39 -11.46 -2.01
C ALA A 43 5.22 -10.28 -2.97
N PHE A 44 5.16 -9.06 -2.42
CA PHE A 44 5.05 -7.84 -3.21
C PHE A 44 6.06 -7.92 -4.36
N PRO A 45 5.64 -7.73 -5.62
CA PRO A 45 6.47 -8.00 -6.81
C PRO A 45 7.52 -6.91 -7.00
N TRP A 46 8.41 -6.75 -6.04
CA TRP A 46 9.36 -5.64 -5.93
C TRP A 46 10.30 -5.54 -7.14
N ARG A 47 10.59 -6.64 -7.81
CA ARG A 47 11.41 -6.65 -9.03
C ARG A 47 10.69 -5.95 -10.18
N LEU A 48 9.39 -6.15 -10.33
CA LEU A 48 8.58 -5.50 -11.38
C LEU A 48 8.46 -4.00 -11.15
N VAL A 49 8.60 -3.55 -9.90
CA VAL A 49 8.54 -2.12 -9.56
C VAL A 49 9.91 -1.45 -9.60
N TRP A 50 10.92 -2.05 -8.98
CA TRP A 50 12.21 -1.40 -8.75
C TRP A 50 13.33 -1.82 -9.72
N LYS A 51 13.17 -2.93 -10.47
CA LYS A 51 14.22 -3.44 -11.40
C LYS A 51 13.93 -3.25 -12.88
N VAL A 52 12.84 -2.59 -13.26
CA VAL A 52 12.43 -2.42 -14.67
C VAL A 52 13.13 -1.27 -15.40
N GLY A 53 14.09 -0.58 -14.76
CA GLY A 53 14.81 0.55 -15.35
C GLY A 53 13.95 1.82 -15.54
N ALA A 54 12.74 1.83 -14.98
CA ALA A 54 11.86 3.00 -15.02
C ALA A 54 12.41 4.14 -14.14
N PRO A 55 12.09 5.41 -14.47
CA PRO A 55 12.41 6.54 -13.60
C PRO A 55 11.84 6.34 -12.19
N THR A 56 12.56 6.79 -11.16
CA THR A 56 12.16 6.61 -9.74
C THR A 56 10.74 7.08 -9.45
N LYS A 57 10.29 8.17 -10.08
CA LYS A 57 8.92 8.67 -9.94
C LYS A 57 7.88 7.66 -10.43
N VAL A 58 8.15 6.96 -11.52
CA VAL A 58 7.27 5.91 -12.08
C VAL A 58 7.27 4.70 -11.15
N ALA A 59 8.45 4.25 -10.71
CA ALA A 59 8.56 3.13 -9.77
C ALA A 59 7.80 3.40 -8.46
N PHE A 60 7.95 4.60 -7.90
CA PHE A 60 7.23 4.99 -6.69
C PHE A 60 5.72 5.03 -6.91
N PHE A 61 5.26 5.60 -8.02
CA PHE A 61 3.85 5.60 -8.38
C PHE A 61 3.30 4.16 -8.52
N THR A 62 4.02 3.27 -9.21
CA THR A 62 3.61 1.85 -9.34
C THR A 62 3.55 1.14 -7.99
N TRP A 63 4.48 1.44 -7.07
CA TRP A 63 4.42 0.94 -5.69
C TRP A 63 3.15 1.43 -4.99
N GLU A 64 2.80 2.71 -5.09
CA GLU A 64 1.56 3.24 -4.51
C GLU A 64 0.31 2.59 -5.13
N VAL A 65 0.30 2.36 -6.45
CA VAL A 65 -0.80 1.69 -7.15
C VAL A 65 -1.01 0.28 -6.61
N GLN A 66 0.06 -0.50 -6.44
CA GLN A 66 -0.01 -1.87 -5.94
C GLN A 66 -0.62 -1.98 -4.53
N TRP A 67 -0.46 -0.94 -3.71
CA TRP A 67 -1.00 -0.87 -2.35
C TRP A 67 -2.33 -0.10 -2.27
N GLU A 68 -2.97 0.19 -3.41
CA GLU A 68 -4.16 1.04 -3.50
C GLU A 68 -3.99 2.36 -2.73
N ALA A 69 -2.81 2.97 -2.78
CA ALA A 69 -2.45 4.12 -1.96
C ALA A 69 -2.51 5.47 -2.69
N ILE A 70 -2.69 5.46 -4.02
CA ILE A 70 -2.78 6.68 -4.82
C ILE A 70 -4.04 7.50 -4.47
N LEU A 71 -4.03 8.78 -4.81
CA LEU A 71 -5.13 9.70 -4.50
C LEU A 71 -6.35 9.46 -5.41
N THR A 72 -7.27 8.60 -4.97
CA THR A 72 -8.60 8.45 -5.56
C THR A 72 -9.69 8.88 -4.59
N MET A 73 -10.88 9.23 -5.09
CA MET A 73 -12.04 9.49 -4.24
C MET A 73 -12.40 8.28 -3.37
N SER A 74 -12.29 7.05 -3.88
CA SER A 74 -12.52 5.84 -3.06
C SER A 74 -11.55 5.75 -1.88
N ASN A 75 -10.28 6.11 -2.07
CA ASN A 75 -9.28 6.11 -1.01
C ASN A 75 -9.50 7.24 0.00
N LEU A 76 -9.99 8.40 -0.44
CA LEU A 76 -10.42 9.47 0.46
C LEU A 76 -11.64 9.04 1.29
N GLN A 77 -12.60 8.34 0.69
CA GLN A 77 -13.74 7.77 1.42
C GLN A 77 -13.30 6.78 2.49
N ARG A 78 -12.35 5.88 2.18
CA ARG A 78 -11.75 4.96 3.18
C ARG A 78 -11.09 5.68 4.35
N ARG A 79 -10.62 6.93 4.14
CA ARG A 79 -10.06 7.81 5.19
C ARG A 79 -11.11 8.63 5.93
N GLY A 80 -12.40 8.44 5.65
CA GLY A 80 -13.51 9.09 6.35
C GLY A 80 -14.05 10.35 5.69
N PHE A 81 -13.59 10.73 4.50
CA PHE A 81 -14.14 11.87 3.76
C PHE A 81 -15.47 11.49 3.09
N LYS A 82 -16.51 12.32 3.28
CA LYS A 82 -17.83 12.12 2.66
C LYS A 82 -17.89 12.83 1.31
N LEU A 83 -17.55 12.11 0.26
CA LEU A 83 -17.53 12.58 -1.13
C LEU A 83 -18.33 11.60 -1.99
N ALA A 84 -18.88 12.05 -3.13
CA ALA A 84 -19.43 11.12 -4.13
C ALA A 84 -18.27 10.65 -5.03
N SER A 85 -17.85 9.39 -4.90
CA SER A 85 -16.79 8.84 -5.73
C SER A 85 -17.29 8.57 -7.13
N ARG A 86 -16.68 9.23 -8.13
CA ARG A 86 -17.01 9.05 -9.55
C ARG A 86 -15.76 9.28 -10.38
N CYS A 87 -15.48 8.36 -11.29
CA CYS A 87 -14.31 8.43 -12.16
C CYS A 87 -14.30 9.74 -12.96
N PRO A 88 -13.21 10.53 -12.91
CA PRO A 88 -13.15 11.83 -13.58
C PRO A 88 -13.14 11.71 -15.12
N MET A 89 -12.72 10.56 -15.64
CA MET A 89 -12.63 10.29 -17.07
C MET A 89 -13.95 9.80 -17.67
N CYS A 90 -14.40 8.59 -17.31
CA CYS A 90 -15.62 8.01 -17.88
C CYS A 90 -16.90 8.62 -17.29
N LYS A 91 -16.84 9.15 -16.06
CA LYS A 91 -18.00 9.64 -15.31
C LYS A 91 -19.12 8.60 -15.23
N MET A 92 -18.86 7.30 -15.27
CA MET A 92 -19.90 6.26 -15.16
C MET A 92 -19.76 5.48 -13.86
N GLU A 93 -18.54 5.02 -13.57
CA GLU A 93 -18.22 4.17 -12.43
C GLU A 93 -17.55 4.95 -11.30
N GLU A 94 -17.39 4.27 -10.16
CA GLU A 94 -16.61 4.75 -9.02
C GLU A 94 -15.13 4.99 -9.38
N GLU A 95 -14.51 6.03 -8.82
CA GLU A 95 -13.07 6.25 -8.97
C GLU A 95 -12.28 5.34 -8.01
N THR A 96 -12.02 4.11 -8.45
CA THR A 96 -11.07 3.20 -7.80
C THR A 96 -9.74 3.18 -8.55
N VAL A 97 -8.66 2.71 -7.91
CA VAL A 97 -7.32 2.63 -8.54
C VAL A 97 -7.36 1.76 -9.80
N ASN A 98 -7.95 0.57 -9.71
CA ASN A 98 -8.06 -0.37 -10.85
C ASN A 98 -8.96 0.18 -11.96
N HIS A 99 -10.08 0.82 -11.61
CA HIS A 99 -10.91 1.47 -12.61
C HIS A 99 -10.15 2.59 -13.29
N LEU A 100 -9.58 3.53 -12.53
CA LEU A 100 -8.88 4.70 -13.05
C LEU A 100 -7.75 4.30 -14.03
N LEU A 101 -6.98 3.26 -13.72
CA LEU A 101 -5.79 2.91 -14.48
C LEU A 101 -6.00 1.82 -15.53
N ILE A 102 -6.99 0.93 -15.39
CA ILE A 102 -7.13 -0.28 -16.23
C ILE A 102 -8.55 -0.40 -16.80
N HIS A 103 -9.58 -0.35 -15.96
CA HIS A 103 -10.95 -0.70 -16.40
C HIS A 103 -11.78 0.48 -16.90
N CYS A 104 -11.30 1.72 -16.74
CA CYS A 104 -11.96 2.88 -17.31
C CYS A 104 -11.88 2.78 -18.83
N GLY A 105 -13.00 2.97 -19.54
CA GLY A 105 -13.02 2.91 -21.01
C GLY A 105 -11.96 3.81 -21.65
N VAL A 106 -11.79 5.03 -21.14
CA VAL A 106 -10.75 5.97 -21.60
C VAL A 106 -9.33 5.41 -21.37
N ALA A 107 -9.07 4.80 -20.21
CA ALA A 107 -7.77 4.20 -19.92
C ALA A 107 -7.52 2.95 -20.77
N SER A 108 -8.54 2.11 -20.95
CA SER A 108 -8.50 0.91 -21.78
C SER A 108 -8.19 1.25 -23.24
N ASP A 109 -8.80 2.30 -23.79
CA ASP A 109 -8.54 2.77 -25.15
C ASP A 109 -7.10 3.27 -25.30
N LEU A 110 -6.60 4.01 -24.30
CA LEU A 110 -5.21 4.47 -24.26
C LEU A 110 -4.22 3.30 -24.21
N TRP A 111 -4.48 2.30 -23.37
CA TRP A 111 -3.65 1.10 -23.31
C TRP A 111 -3.66 0.34 -24.64
N SER A 112 -4.83 0.19 -25.26
CA SER A 112 -4.95 -0.45 -26.57
C SER A 112 -4.14 0.28 -27.63
N LEU A 113 -4.19 1.61 -27.63
CA LEU A 113 -3.36 2.45 -28.52
C LEU A 113 -1.87 2.20 -28.26
N ILE A 114 -1.42 2.27 -27.00
CA ILE A 114 -0.01 2.08 -26.65
C ILE A 114 0.46 0.67 -27.05
N LEU A 115 -0.30 -0.37 -26.71
CA LEU A 115 0.03 -1.76 -27.02
C LEU A 115 0.12 -1.97 -28.53
N SER A 116 -0.81 -1.42 -29.31
CA SER A 116 -0.76 -1.49 -30.77
C SER A 116 0.49 -0.81 -31.36
N LEU A 117 0.97 0.29 -30.78
CA LEU A 117 2.22 0.93 -31.20
C LEU A 117 3.44 0.03 -31.00
N PHE A 118 3.38 -0.89 -30.03
CA PHE A 118 4.41 -1.89 -29.77
C PHE A 118 4.13 -3.25 -30.45
N GLY A 119 3.11 -3.35 -31.30
CA GLY A 119 2.75 -4.58 -32.01
C GLY A 119 2.16 -5.66 -31.11
N VAL A 120 1.63 -5.28 -29.95
CA VAL A 120 0.90 -6.17 -29.03
C VAL A 120 -0.60 -6.00 -29.32
N HIS A 121 -1.22 -7.06 -29.81
CA HIS A 121 -2.64 -7.13 -30.14
C HIS A 121 -3.43 -7.89 -29.07
#